data_AF-A0A938NSM1-F1
#
_entry.id   AF-A0A938NSM1-F1
#
_cell.length_a   1.000
_cell.length_b   1.000
_cell.length_c   1.000
_cell.angle_alpha   90.00
_cell.angle_beta   90.00
_cell.angle_gamma   90.00
#
_symmetry.space_group_name_H-M   'P 1'
#
loop_
_entity.id
_entity.type
_entity.pdbx_description
1 polymer ?
#
loop_
_entity_poly.entity_id
_entity_poly.type
_entity_poly.pdbx_seq_one_letter_code
_entity_poly.pdbx_strand_id
1 'polypeptide(L)'
;MKTVYVVIIIAALSVTMAASAMATPLIDAVSKGDIDTVRTLLKKGSKVNTKDDFGSTPLHEASYRGYLEIVQLLIKKGANIHSKNNLGLTPLQYASMDYFSREDNLKIVRLFIEKGAKVNEQDNEGLTALHLAASNGNRECVLLLIEKGADISIKAKDGKTAMEIASERGHEDVAEILREAIENNKKIIP
;
A
#
# COMPACT_ATOMS: atom_id res chain seq x y z
N MET A 1 1.24 -15.89 15.56
CA MET A 1 2.14 -14.89 16.17
C MET A 1 3.10 -14.19 15.20
N LYS A 2 3.43 -14.69 13.98
CA LYS A 2 4.41 -14.01 13.09
C LYS A 2 3.85 -12.85 12.25
N THR A 3 2.60 -12.91 11.80
CA THR A 3 1.91 -11.88 11.00
C THR A 3 1.72 -10.56 11.76
N VAL A 4 1.60 -10.66 13.10
CA VAL A 4 1.47 -9.51 14.00
C VAL A 4 2.75 -8.64 14.00
N TYR A 5 3.92 -9.25 13.82
CA TYR A 5 5.20 -8.53 13.82
C TYR A 5 5.40 -7.67 12.57
N VAL A 6 4.96 -8.09 11.38
CA VAL A 6 5.23 -7.32 10.14
C VAL A 6 4.53 -5.96 10.15
N VAL A 7 3.26 -5.92 10.56
CA VAL A 7 2.50 -4.66 10.64
C VAL A 7 3.00 -3.77 11.78
N ILE A 8 3.32 -4.35 12.95
CA ILE A 8 3.94 -3.60 14.06
C ILE A 8 5.33 -3.08 13.67
N ILE A 9 6.11 -3.84 12.90
CA ILE A 9 7.42 -3.39 12.40
C ILE A 9 7.25 -2.21 11.43
N ILE A 10 6.28 -2.23 10.52
CA ILE A 10 6.06 -1.10 9.60
C ILE A 10 5.57 0.15 10.34
N ALA A 11 4.65 0.01 11.30
CA ALA A 11 4.19 1.13 12.14
C ALA A 11 5.31 1.67 13.04
N ALA A 12 6.12 0.81 13.66
CA ALA A 12 7.25 1.20 14.49
C ALA A 12 8.42 1.78 13.68
N LEU A 13 8.63 1.33 12.43
CA LEU A 13 9.61 1.90 11.51
C LEU A 13 9.25 3.33 11.11
N SER A 14 7.96 3.67 11.02
CA SER A 14 7.54 5.06 10.75
C SER A 14 8.00 6.05 11.83
N VAL A 15 8.20 5.58 13.07
CA VAL A 15 8.67 6.39 14.21
C VAL A 15 10.21 6.48 14.25
N THR A 16 10.94 5.51 13.69
CA THR A 16 12.43 5.50 13.69
C THR A 16 13.06 6.19 12.46
N MET A 17 12.27 6.70 11.51
CA MET A 17 12.72 7.38 10.29
C MET A 17 13.53 8.67 10.50
N ALA A 18 13.79 9.09 11.75
CA ALA A 18 14.58 10.29 12.05
C ALA A 18 16.10 10.14 11.85
N ALA A 19 16.63 8.95 11.57
CA ALA A 19 18.06 8.80 11.30
C ALA A 19 18.37 7.57 10.41
N SER A 20 18.52 7.77 9.10
CA SER A 20 19.32 6.86 8.27
C SER A 20 20.08 7.63 7.20
N ALA A 21 21.36 7.27 7.05
CA ALA A 21 22.35 7.99 6.27
C ALA A 21 22.29 7.59 4.79
N MET A 22 21.18 7.91 4.12
CA MET A 22 21.05 8.21 2.68
C MET A 22 19.63 8.77 2.39
N ALA A 23 19.13 9.68 3.24
CA ALA A 23 17.88 10.38 2.96
C ALA A 23 18.04 11.16 1.64
N THR A 24 17.55 10.59 0.56
CA THR A 24 17.56 11.27 -0.74
C THR A 24 16.69 12.51 -0.59
N PRO A 25 17.17 13.72 -0.94
CA PRO A 25 16.43 14.96 -0.69
C PRO A 25 14.98 14.94 -1.20
N LEU A 26 14.73 14.17 -2.27
CA LEU A 26 13.40 13.97 -2.82
C LEU A 26 12.49 13.17 -1.88
N ILE A 27 12.96 12.08 -1.26
CA ILE A 27 12.14 11.29 -0.33
C ILE A 27 11.85 12.10 0.94
N ASP A 28 12.83 12.86 1.45
CA ASP A 28 12.61 13.74 2.63
C ASP A 28 11.58 14.85 2.34
N ALA A 29 11.62 15.46 1.15
CA ALA A 29 10.58 16.43 0.75
C ALA A 29 9.19 15.77 0.63
N VAL A 30 9.13 14.54 0.11
CA VAL A 30 7.88 13.78 0.02
C VAL A 30 7.34 13.40 1.40
N SER A 31 8.19 12.94 2.33
CA SER A 31 7.75 12.52 3.67
C SER A 31 7.16 13.68 4.48
N LYS A 32 7.64 14.91 4.21
CA LYS A 32 7.12 16.17 4.76
C LYS A 32 5.87 16.70 4.06
N GLY A 33 5.50 16.13 2.90
CA GLY A 33 4.39 16.63 2.09
C GLY A 33 4.69 17.96 1.38
N ASP A 34 5.96 18.37 1.28
CA ASP A 34 6.36 19.65 0.69
C ASP A 34 6.37 19.56 -0.85
N ILE A 35 5.21 19.76 -1.45
CA ILE A 35 5.00 19.68 -2.90
C ILE A 35 5.89 20.66 -3.69
N ASP A 36 6.19 21.84 -3.14
CA ASP A 36 7.00 22.85 -3.82
C ASP A 36 8.47 22.44 -3.87
N THR A 37 9.00 21.90 -2.77
CA THR A 37 10.35 21.32 -2.75
C THR A 37 10.44 20.09 -3.64
N VAL A 38 9.45 19.20 -3.62
CA VAL A 38 9.37 18.04 -4.53
C VAL A 38 9.42 18.50 -6.00
N ARG A 39 8.62 19.50 -6.37
CA ARG A 39 8.57 20.04 -7.73
C ARG A 39 9.91 20.66 -8.13
N THR A 40 10.56 21.38 -7.21
CA THR A 40 11.87 22.00 -7.43
C THR A 40 12.97 20.97 -7.64
N LEU A 41 13.03 19.94 -6.80
CA LEU A 41 14.02 18.86 -6.90
C LEU A 41 13.88 18.08 -8.21
N LEU A 42 12.65 17.72 -8.60
CA LEU A 42 12.39 17.04 -9.87
C LEU A 42 12.75 17.91 -11.08
N LYS A 43 12.55 19.23 -11.02
CA LYS A 43 13.00 20.17 -12.06
C LYS A 43 14.53 20.25 -12.15
N LYS A 44 15.24 20.13 -11.02
CA LYS A 44 16.71 20.12 -10.94
C LYS A 44 17.34 18.76 -11.30
N GLY A 45 16.55 17.78 -11.73
CA GLY A 45 17.04 16.49 -12.21
C GLY A 45 17.19 15.41 -11.13
N SER A 46 16.57 15.57 -9.95
CA SER A 46 16.49 14.47 -8.99
C SER A 46 15.86 13.23 -9.62
N LYS A 47 16.47 12.06 -9.39
CA LYS A 47 15.99 10.77 -9.91
C LYS A 47 14.67 10.38 -9.24
N VAL A 48 13.58 10.40 -9.99
CA VAL A 48 12.22 10.10 -9.49
C VAL A 48 12.07 8.71 -8.86
N ASN A 49 12.89 7.74 -9.32
CA ASN A 49 12.89 6.35 -8.85
C ASN A 49 14.08 6.04 -7.92
N THR A 50 14.63 7.06 -7.25
CA THR A 50 15.65 6.83 -6.22
C THR A 50 15.09 5.93 -5.13
N LYS A 51 15.96 5.13 -4.51
CA LYS A 51 15.60 4.23 -3.41
C LYS A 51 16.31 4.64 -2.15
N ASP A 52 15.63 4.55 -1.01
CA ASP A 52 16.25 4.60 0.31
C ASP A 52 16.86 3.24 0.70
N ASP A 53 17.36 3.13 1.93
CA ASP A 53 17.99 1.92 2.46
C ASP A 53 17.02 0.73 2.57
N PHE A 54 15.71 0.98 2.62
CA PHE A 54 14.66 -0.04 2.59
C PHE A 54 14.25 -0.41 1.16
N GLY A 55 14.85 0.20 0.15
CA GLY A 55 14.50 0.01 -1.25
C GLY A 55 13.23 0.75 -1.66
N SER A 56 12.66 1.58 -0.78
CA SER A 56 11.44 2.35 -1.01
C SER A 56 11.74 3.58 -1.86
N THR A 57 10.81 3.90 -2.77
CA THR A 57 10.91 5.05 -3.66
C THR A 57 10.09 6.23 -3.13
N PRO A 58 10.28 7.46 -3.65
CA PRO A 58 9.38 8.58 -3.37
C PRO A 58 7.89 8.22 -3.56
N LEU A 59 7.58 7.36 -4.55
CA LEU A 59 6.21 6.93 -4.79
C LEU A 59 5.66 6.04 -3.66
N HIS A 60 6.48 5.20 -3.03
CA HIS A 60 6.06 4.42 -1.86
C HIS A 60 5.69 5.34 -0.70
N GLU A 61 6.56 6.31 -0.39
CA GLU A 61 6.36 7.25 0.71
C GLU A 61 5.11 8.12 0.51
N ALA A 62 4.95 8.70 -0.68
CA ALA A 62 3.77 9.50 -1.02
C ALA A 62 2.46 8.69 -0.93
N SER A 63 2.52 7.41 -1.30
CA SER A 63 1.38 6.49 -1.27
C SER A 63 0.97 6.16 0.17
N TYR A 64 1.94 5.86 1.03
CA TYR A 64 1.71 5.62 2.45
C TYR A 64 1.05 6.81 3.14
N ARG A 65 1.54 8.01 2.83
CA ARG A 65 1.11 9.27 3.44
C ARG A 65 -0.25 9.77 2.91
N GLY A 66 -0.76 9.19 1.84
CA GLY A 66 -1.99 9.65 1.19
C GLY A 66 -1.83 10.96 0.42
N TYR A 67 -0.60 11.35 0.03
CA TYR A 67 -0.35 12.63 -0.65
C TYR A 67 -0.67 12.54 -2.15
N LEU A 68 -1.96 12.60 -2.49
CA LEU A 68 -2.47 12.41 -3.85
C LEU A 68 -1.79 13.33 -4.88
N GLU A 69 -1.61 14.62 -4.58
CA GLU A 69 -0.97 15.55 -5.52
C GLU A 69 0.50 15.16 -5.79
N ILE A 70 1.22 14.74 -4.75
CA ILE A 70 2.60 14.27 -4.88
C ILE A 70 2.65 12.96 -5.69
N VAL A 71 1.75 12.01 -5.41
CA VAL A 71 1.63 10.77 -6.19
C VAL A 71 1.42 11.07 -7.69
N GLN A 72 0.46 11.94 -8.01
CA GLN A 72 0.18 12.33 -9.39
C GLN A 72 1.39 13.00 -10.06
N LEU A 73 2.09 13.89 -9.34
CA LEU A 73 3.30 14.53 -9.82
C LEU A 73 4.42 13.51 -10.11
N LEU A 74 4.66 12.57 -9.19
CA LEU A 74 5.68 11.55 -9.33
C LEU A 74 5.39 10.62 -10.52
N ILE A 75 4.15 10.16 -10.69
CA ILE A 75 3.73 9.38 -11.86
C ILE A 75 3.96 10.17 -13.15
N LYS A 76 3.55 11.45 -13.19
CA LYS A 76 3.78 12.33 -14.35
C LYS A 76 5.26 12.49 -14.67
N LYS A 77 6.15 12.37 -13.68
CA LYS A 77 7.61 12.43 -13.84
C LYS A 77 8.26 11.06 -14.11
N GLY A 78 7.48 10.01 -14.34
CA GLY A 78 7.98 8.69 -14.70
C GLY A 78 8.31 7.79 -13.51
N ALA A 79 7.68 8.01 -12.35
CA ALA A 79 7.77 7.07 -11.25
C ALA A 79 7.23 5.69 -11.66
N ASN A 80 7.98 4.63 -11.35
CA ASN A 80 7.59 3.26 -11.65
C ASN A 80 6.60 2.74 -10.59
N ILE A 81 5.33 2.60 -10.99
CA ILE A 81 4.22 2.12 -10.16
C ILE A 81 4.38 0.66 -9.70
N HIS A 82 5.25 -0.12 -10.35
CA HIS A 82 5.52 -1.54 -10.04
C HIS A 82 6.80 -1.74 -9.22
N SER A 83 7.44 -0.66 -8.76
CA SER A 83 8.67 -0.77 -7.97
C SER A 83 8.41 -1.62 -6.73
N LYS A 84 9.29 -2.56 -6.43
CA LYS A 84 9.31 -3.30 -5.16
C LYS A 84 10.44 -2.79 -4.26
N ASN A 85 10.12 -2.60 -2.98
CA ASN A 85 11.13 -2.36 -1.93
C ASN A 85 11.77 -3.68 -1.46
N ASN A 86 12.63 -3.63 -0.45
CA ASN A 86 13.35 -4.82 0.04
C ASN A 86 12.44 -5.88 0.68
N LEU A 87 11.20 -5.52 1.04
CA LEU A 87 10.16 -6.44 1.52
C LEU A 87 9.26 -6.95 0.40
N GLY A 88 9.52 -6.58 -0.85
CA GLY A 88 8.68 -6.96 -1.99
C GLY A 88 7.38 -6.14 -2.10
N LEU A 89 7.18 -5.14 -1.24
CA LEU A 89 6.00 -4.29 -1.24
C LEU A 89 6.05 -3.28 -2.39
N THR A 90 4.89 -3.01 -2.96
CA THR A 90 4.63 -2.04 -4.06
C THR A 90 3.99 -0.75 -3.53
N PRO A 91 3.98 0.34 -4.32
CA PRO A 91 3.23 1.55 -3.97
C PRO A 91 1.74 1.31 -3.71
N LEU A 92 1.10 0.41 -4.46
CA LEU A 92 -0.31 0.04 -4.24
C LEU A 92 -0.52 -0.60 -2.86
N GLN A 93 0.37 -1.50 -2.46
CA GLN A 93 0.33 -2.09 -1.12
C GLN A 93 0.51 -1.03 -0.04
N TYR A 94 1.45 -0.09 -0.19
CA TYR A 94 1.60 1.04 0.75
C TYR A 94 0.36 1.94 0.82
N ALA A 95 -0.28 2.24 -0.32
CA ALA A 95 -1.53 3.01 -0.34
C ALA A 95 -2.69 2.30 0.38
N SER A 96 -2.66 0.96 0.42
CA SER A 96 -3.70 0.11 1.02
C SER A 96 -3.50 -0.13 2.53
N MET A 97 -2.36 0.30 3.10
CA MET A 97 -2.03 0.14 4.52
C MET A 97 -2.59 1.26 5.42
N ASP A 98 -3.41 2.16 4.90
CA ASP A 98 -3.78 3.40 5.62
C ASP A 98 -4.34 3.16 7.03
N TYR A 99 -3.86 3.97 7.98
CA TYR A 99 -4.34 4.05 9.36
C TYR A 99 -5.29 5.24 9.60
N PHE A 100 -5.30 6.22 8.69
CA PHE A 100 -6.05 7.46 8.83
C PHE A 100 -7.01 7.59 7.66
N SER A 101 -7.99 6.68 7.56
CA SER A 101 -8.93 6.51 6.44
C SER A 101 -9.31 7.84 5.76
N ARG A 102 -8.50 8.22 4.76
CA ARG A 102 -8.62 9.46 4.00
C ARG A 102 -9.12 9.12 2.61
N GLU A 103 -10.09 9.89 2.14
CA GLU A 103 -10.64 9.77 0.78
C GLU A 103 -9.53 9.77 -0.30
N ASP A 104 -8.42 10.46 -0.03
CA ASP A 104 -7.26 10.54 -0.92
C ASP A 104 -6.50 9.22 -1.05
N ASN A 105 -6.41 8.38 -0.02
CA ASN A 105 -5.81 7.05 -0.11
C ASN A 105 -6.62 6.17 -1.07
N LEU A 106 -7.96 6.21 -0.99
CA LEU A 106 -8.83 5.48 -1.93
C LEU A 106 -8.68 6.00 -3.36
N LYS A 107 -8.49 7.32 -3.55
CA LYS A 107 -8.17 7.90 -4.87
C LYS A 107 -6.82 7.41 -5.40
N ILE A 108 -5.80 7.29 -4.54
CA ILE A 108 -4.49 6.75 -4.91
C ILE A 108 -4.60 5.26 -5.31
N VAL A 109 -5.32 4.45 -4.53
CA VAL A 109 -5.56 3.03 -4.84
C VAL A 109 -6.24 2.90 -6.20
N ARG A 110 -7.34 3.65 -6.45
CA ARG A 110 -8.00 3.71 -7.76
C ARG A 110 -7.03 4.09 -8.88
N LEU A 111 -6.30 5.18 -8.69
CA LEU A 111 -5.35 5.70 -9.68
C LEU A 111 -4.29 4.66 -10.05
N PHE A 112 -3.72 3.94 -9.08
CA PHE A 112 -2.73 2.93 -9.36
C PHE A 112 -3.28 1.76 -10.17
N ILE A 113 -4.47 1.27 -9.81
CA ILE A 113 -5.12 0.18 -10.53
C ILE A 113 -5.48 0.61 -11.96
N GLU A 114 -6.01 1.81 -12.14
CA GLU A 114 -6.29 2.40 -13.47
C GLU A 114 -5.02 2.59 -14.31
N LYS A 115 -3.87 2.80 -13.67
CA LYS A 115 -2.55 2.85 -14.32
C LYS A 115 -1.91 1.48 -14.53
N GLY A 116 -2.60 0.40 -14.20
CA GLY A 116 -2.17 -0.98 -14.47
C GLY A 116 -1.43 -1.66 -13.31
N ALA A 117 -1.45 -1.10 -12.10
CA ALA A 117 -0.91 -1.80 -10.93
C ALA A 117 -1.63 -3.14 -10.73
N LYS A 118 -0.84 -4.18 -10.45
CA LYS A 118 -1.35 -5.55 -10.28
C LYS A 118 -1.98 -5.68 -8.89
N VAL A 119 -3.30 -5.76 -8.83
CA VAL A 119 -4.09 -5.83 -7.59
C VAL A 119 -3.68 -7.01 -6.70
N ASN A 120 -3.34 -8.13 -7.32
CA ASN A 120 -3.02 -9.40 -6.64
C ASN A 120 -1.50 -9.65 -6.50
N GLU A 121 -0.66 -8.62 -6.67
CA GLU A 121 0.78 -8.76 -6.45
C GLU A 121 1.07 -9.11 -4.98
N GLN A 122 1.92 -10.12 -4.77
CA GLN A 122 2.34 -10.56 -3.45
C GLN A 122 3.71 -9.96 -3.11
N ASP A 123 3.85 -9.53 -1.85
CA ASP A 123 5.14 -9.16 -1.27
C ASP A 123 5.95 -10.41 -0.87
N ASN A 124 7.07 -10.20 -0.18
CA ASN A 124 7.93 -11.30 0.25
C ASN A 124 7.27 -12.22 1.29
N GLU A 125 6.18 -11.81 1.95
CA GLU A 125 5.42 -12.63 2.91
C GLU A 125 4.14 -13.22 2.30
N GLY A 126 3.95 -13.06 0.99
CA GLY A 126 2.75 -13.52 0.31
C GLY A 126 1.54 -12.61 0.51
N LEU A 127 1.71 -11.43 1.13
CA LEU A 127 0.61 -10.50 1.40
C LEU A 127 0.29 -9.69 0.15
N THR A 128 -0.99 -9.58 -0.16
CA THR A 128 -1.51 -8.68 -1.21
C THR A 128 -1.99 -7.36 -0.60
N ALA A 129 -2.35 -6.39 -1.44
CA ALA A 129 -3.00 -5.16 -0.98
C ALA A 129 -4.26 -5.44 -0.13
N LEU A 130 -5.03 -6.48 -0.48
CA LEU A 130 -6.22 -6.88 0.25
C LEU A 130 -5.89 -7.40 1.67
N HIS A 131 -4.82 -8.19 1.82
CA HIS A 131 -4.38 -8.65 3.14
C HIS A 131 -3.98 -7.49 4.05
N LEU A 132 -3.29 -6.48 3.49
CA LEU A 132 -2.82 -5.31 4.24
C LEU A 132 -4.00 -4.43 4.68
N ALA A 133 -4.94 -4.14 3.78
CA ALA A 133 -6.16 -3.39 4.09
C ALA A 133 -6.99 -4.12 5.16
N ALA A 134 -7.12 -5.44 5.02
CA ALA A 134 -7.85 -6.27 5.98
C ALA A 134 -7.20 -6.32 7.37
N SER A 135 -5.85 -6.41 7.42
CA SER A 135 -5.11 -6.39 8.69
C SER A 135 -5.25 -5.07 9.47
N ASN A 136 -5.60 -3.98 8.79
CA ASN A 136 -5.77 -2.66 9.38
C ASN A 136 -7.25 -2.27 9.56
N GLY A 137 -8.18 -3.16 9.21
CA GLY A 137 -9.61 -2.90 9.33
C GLY A 137 -10.10 -1.81 8.37
N ASN A 138 -9.39 -1.56 7.26
CA ASN A 138 -9.77 -0.52 6.31
C ASN A 138 -10.88 -1.01 5.38
N ARG A 139 -12.11 -0.90 5.89
CA ARG A 139 -13.35 -1.32 5.24
C ARG A 139 -13.49 -0.81 3.81
N GLU A 140 -13.32 0.50 3.60
CA GLU A 140 -13.52 1.13 2.30
C GLU A 140 -12.46 0.69 1.30
N CYS A 141 -11.21 0.51 1.73
CA CYS A 141 -10.15 0.01 0.86
C CYS A 141 -10.38 -1.47 0.49
N VAL A 142 -10.86 -2.29 1.43
CA VAL A 142 -11.23 -3.68 1.16
C VAL A 142 -12.32 -3.75 0.09
N LEU A 143 -13.41 -2.99 0.24
CA LEU A 143 -14.49 -2.94 -0.75
C LEU A 143 -13.98 -2.50 -2.12
N LEU A 144 -13.16 -1.45 -2.16
CA LEU A 144 -12.57 -0.96 -3.41
C LEU A 144 -11.68 -2.01 -4.08
N LEU A 145 -10.84 -2.71 -3.32
CA LEU A 145 -9.96 -3.73 -3.86
C LEU A 145 -10.78 -4.91 -4.42
N ILE A 146 -11.84 -5.34 -3.74
CA ILE A 146 -12.77 -6.37 -4.23
C ILE A 146 -13.44 -5.91 -5.54
N GLU A 147 -13.97 -4.69 -5.57
CA GLU A 147 -14.56 -4.09 -6.78
C GLU A 147 -13.57 -4.09 -7.96
N LYS A 148 -12.29 -3.90 -7.67
CA LYS A 148 -11.21 -3.88 -8.66
C LYS A 148 -10.58 -5.26 -8.95
N GLY A 149 -11.22 -6.35 -8.51
CA GLY A 149 -10.84 -7.72 -8.87
C GLY A 149 -9.74 -8.31 -7.98
N ALA A 150 -9.64 -7.87 -6.72
CA ALA A 150 -8.80 -8.56 -5.75
C ALA A 150 -9.28 -10.00 -5.53
N ASP A 151 -8.36 -10.95 -5.62
CA ASP A 151 -8.65 -12.36 -5.34
C ASP A 151 -8.62 -12.59 -3.83
N ILE A 152 -9.83 -12.77 -3.29
CA ILE A 152 -10.09 -12.98 -1.86
C ILE A 152 -9.61 -14.35 -1.36
N SER A 153 -9.24 -15.27 -2.26
CA SER A 153 -8.80 -16.63 -1.93
C SER A 153 -7.29 -16.78 -1.78
N ILE A 154 -6.50 -15.77 -2.17
CA ILE A 154 -5.04 -15.80 -2.06
C ILE A 154 -4.65 -15.99 -0.59
N LYS A 155 -3.67 -16.88 -0.37
CA LYS A 155 -3.09 -17.13 0.94
C LYS A 155 -1.71 -16.50 1.05
N ALA A 156 -1.46 -15.84 2.18
CA ALA A 156 -0.13 -15.44 2.60
C ALA A 156 0.74 -16.66 2.95
N LYS A 157 2.03 -16.45 3.20
CA LYS A 157 2.97 -17.54 3.52
C LYS A 157 2.62 -18.33 4.77
N ASP A 158 1.91 -17.72 5.72
CA ASP A 158 1.41 -18.39 6.92
C ASP A 158 0.09 -19.16 6.70
N GLY A 159 -0.38 -19.22 5.45
CA GLY A 159 -1.56 -19.96 5.04
C GLY A 159 -2.88 -19.19 5.17
N LYS A 160 -2.84 -17.93 5.61
CA LYS A 160 -4.05 -17.14 5.88
C LYS A 160 -4.47 -16.30 4.69
N THR A 161 -5.78 -16.21 4.52
CA THR A 161 -6.48 -15.28 3.64
C THR A 161 -6.65 -13.91 4.31
N ALA A 162 -7.05 -12.90 3.54
CA ALA A 162 -7.36 -11.58 4.07
C ALA A 162 -8.48 -11.61 5.14
N MET A 163 -9.48 -12.47 4.98
CA MET A 163 -10.59 -12.63 5.94
C MET A 163 -10.09 -13.15 7.29
N GLU A 164 -9.27 -14.21 7.27
CA GLU A 164 -8.70 -14.79 8.49
C GLU A 164 -7.79 -13.80 9.22
N ILE A 165 -7.02 -12.99 8.48
CA ILE A 165 -6.22 -11.91 9.08
C ILE A 165 -7.11 -10.84 9.73
N ALA A 166 -8.20 -10.42 9.08
CA ALA A 166 -9.14 -9.45 9.66
C ALA A 166 -9.75 -9.97 10.98
N SER A 167 -10.23 -11.21 10.99
CA SER A 167 -10.78 -11.84 12.21
C SER A 167 -9.74 -11.95 13.32
N GLU A 168 -8.51 -12.38 13.02
CA GLU A 168 -7.44 -12.46 14.04
C GLU A 168 -7.05 -11.11 14.64
N ARG A 169 -7.28 -10.02 13.89
CA ARG A 169 -7.04 -8.65 14.34
C ARG A 169 -8.27 -8.02 15.02
N GLY A 170 -9.41 -8.72 15.06
CA GLY A 170 -10.66 -8.22 15.62
C GLY A 170 -11.41 -7.23 14.72
N HIS A 171 -11.09 -7.19 13.43
CA HIS A 171 -11.80 -6.37 12.43
C HIS A 171 -12.99 -7.15 11.85
N GLU A 172 -13.98 -7.40 12.70
CA GLU A 172 -15.11 -8.28 12.39
C GLU A 172 -16.00 -7.76 11.25
N ASP A 173 -16.12 -6.44 11.11
CA ASP A 173 -16.84 -5.80 10.01
C ASP A 173 -16.19 -6.08 8.65
N VAL A 174 -14.86 -6.05 8.59
CA VAL A 174 -14.10 -6.40 7.39
C VAL A 174 -14.15 -7.90 7.12
N ALA A 175 -14.08 -8.73 8.17
CA ALA A 175 -14.20 -10.18 8.03
C ALA A 175 -15.58 -10.57 7.47
N GLU A 176 -16.66 -9.92 7.92
CA GLU A 176 -18.01 -10.11 7.38
C GLU A 176 -18.08 -9.76 5.88
N ILE A 177 -17.58 -8.59 5.49
CA ILE A 177 -17.56 -8.17 4.07
C ILE A 177 -16.86 -9.20 3.19
N LEU A 178 -15.73 -9.72 3.66
CA LEU A 178 -14.98 -10.74 2.92
C LEU A 178 -15.73 -12.08 2.89
N ARG A 179 -16.42 -12.46 3.96
CA ARG A 179 -17.29 -13.65 3.99
C ARG A 179 -18.43 -13.53 2.99
N GLU A 180 -19.15 -12.41 3.01
CA GLU A 180 -20.24 -12.15 2.06
C GLU A 180 -19.74 -12.20 0.60
N ALA A 181 -18.57 -11.63 0.33
CA ALA A 181 -17.95 -11.68 -0.99
C ALA A 181 -17.63 -13.13 -1.44
N ILE A 182 -17.18 -14.00 -0.53
CA ILE A 182 -16.95 -15.42 -0.79
C ILE A 182 -18.27 -16.13 -1.13
N GLU A 183 -19.32 -15.89 -0.34
CA GLU A 183 -20.63 -16.51 -0.55
C GLU A 183 -21.28 -16.08 -1.86
N ASN A 184 -21.16 -14.82 -2.22
CA ASN A 184 -21.69 -14.28 -3.47
C ASN A 184 -20.93 -14.81 -4.69
N ASN A 185 -19.61 -15.00 -4.61
CA ASN A 185 -18.84 -15.64 -5.68
C ASN A 185 -19.23 -17.11 -5.90
N LYS A 186 -19.65 -17.84 -4.85
CA LYS A 186 -20.14 -19.22 -4.99
C LYS A 186 -21.52 -19.33 -5.65
N LYS A 187 -22.35 -18.28 -5.59
CA LYS A 187 -23.69 -18.24 -6.21
C LYS A 187 -23.67 -18.04 -7.73
N ILE A 188 -22.51 -17.72 -8.33
CA ILE A 188 -22.37 -17.40 -9.76
C ILE A 188 -21.83 -18.60 -10.57
N ILE A 189 -21.39 -19.68 -9.91
CA ILE A 189 -20.96 -20.91 -10.58
C ILE A 189 -22.16 -21.88 -10.61
N PRO A 190 -22.77 -22.15 -11.79
CA PRO A 190 -23.93 -23.04 -11.91
C PRO A 190 -23.60 -24.50 -11.58
#